data_AF-A0A924TKP3-F1
#
_entry.id   AF-A0A924TKP3-F1
#
_cell.length_a   1.000
_cell.length_b   1.000
_cell.length_c   1.000
_cell.angle_alpha   90.00
_cell.angle_beta   90.00
_cell.angle_gamma   90.00
#
_symmetry.space_group_name_H-M   'P 1'
#
loop_
_entity.id
_entity.type
_entity.pdbx_description
1 polymer ?
#
loop_
_entity_poly.entity_id
_entity_poly.type
_entity_poly.pdbx_seq_one_letter_code
_entity_poly.pdbx_strand_id
1 'polypeptide(L)' 'MKSIRLRPGKERSLQRRHPWIFDGAIASGSAEAGETVRVDSH' A
#
# COMPACT_ATOMS: atom_id res chain seq x y z
N MET A 1 -4.26 -8.02 -11.50
CA MET A 1 -3.36 -7.62 -10.40
C MET A 1 -4.20 -6.89 -9.37
N LYS A 2 -4.25 -7.35 -8.13
CA LYS A 2 -5.01 -6.66 -7.07
C LYS A 2 -4.33 -5.34 -6.72
N SER A 3 -5.13 -4.36 -6.30
CA SER A 3 -4.64 -3.06 -5.85
C SER A 3 -4.93 -2.84 -4.37
N ILE A 4 -3.99 -2.18 -3.70
CA ILE A 4 -4.12 -1.71 -2.32
C ILE A 4 -4.06 -0.19 -2.36
N ARG A 5 -5.07 0.46 -1.79
CA ARG A 5 -5.14 1.92 -1.70
C ARG A 5 -4.67 2.40 -0.34
N LEU A 6 -3.78 3.38 -0.32
CA LEU A 6 -3.27 3.97 0.91
C LEU A 6 -4.20 5.05 1.44
N ARG A 7 -4.19 5.23 2.77
CA ARG A 7 -4.79 6.39 3.42
C ARG A 7 -4.05 7.67 3.00
N PRO A 8 -4.74 8.82 2.89
CA PRO A 8 -4.08 10.08 2.54
C PRO A 8 -2.89 10.41 3.44
N GLY A 9 -1.74 10.76 2.84
CA GLY A 9 -0.51 11.13 3.53
C GLY A 9 0.35 9.95 4.01
N LYS A 10 -0.09 8.70 3.83
CA LYS A 10 0.68 7.49 4.20
C LYS A 10 1.62 7.00 3.10
N GLU A 11 1.56 7.60 1.92
CA GLU A 11 2.47 7.37 0.79
C GLU A 11 3.88 7.95 1.01
N ARG A 12 4.06 8.85 1.99
CA ARG A 12 5.34 9.54 2.26
C ARG A 12 6.50 8.58 2.51
N SER A 13 6.27 7.46 3.18
CA SER A 13 7.30 6.44 3.41
C SER A 13 7.74 5.78 2.10
N LEU A 14 6.78 5.44 1.22
CA LEU A 14 7.06 4.82 -0.08
C LEU A 14 7.75 5.78 -1.05
N GLN A 15 7.40 7.07 -1.03
CA GLN A 15 8.09 8.11 -1.81
C GLN A 15 9.57 8.23 -1.42
N ARG A 16 9.91 7.90 -0.17
CA ARG A 16 11.29 7.81 0.33
C ARG A 16 11.93 6.44 0.08
N ARG A 17 11.29 5.57 -0.70
CA ARG A 17 11.70 4.19 -1.03
C ARG A 17 11.79 3.28 0.20
N HIS A 18 10.97 3.52 1.22
CA HIS A 18 10.81 2.57 2.32
C HIS A 18 10.16 1.27 1.79
N PRO A 19 10.68 0.09 2.12
CA PRO A 19 10.22 -1.16 1.52
C PRO A 19 8.91 -1.69 2.07
N TRP A 20 8.44 -1.22 3.24
CA TRP A 20 7.27 -1.78 3.92
C TRP A 20 6.09 -0.82 3.99
N ILE A 21 4.90 -1.43 3.93
CA ILE A 21 3.59 -0.82 4.17
C ILE A 21 2.98 -1.53 5.38
N PHE A 22 2.51 -0.77 6.36
CA PHE A 22 1.89 -1.31 7.57
C PHE A 22 0.36 -1.26 7.46
N ASP A 23 -0.34 -2.13 8.18
CA ASP A 23 -1.80 -2.25 8.17
C ASP A 23 -2.52 -0.90 8.38
N GLY A 24 -2.05 -0.08 9.33
CA GLY A 24 -2.61 1.26 9.58
C GLY A 24 -2.44 2.28 8.43
N ALA A 25 -1.67 1.95 7.38
CA ALA A 25 -1.56 2.76 6.17
C ALA A 25 -2.58 2.38 5.08
N ILE A 26 -3.23 1.22 5.20
CA ILE A 26 -4.19 0.70 4.22
C ILE A 26 -5.55 1.37 4.43
N ALA A 27 -6.12 1.89 3.35
CA ALA A 27 -7.48 2.42 3.31
C ALA A 27 -8.47 1.37 2.79
N SER A 28 -8.10 0.66 1.73
CA SER A 28 -8.91 -0.40 1.14
C SER A 28 -8.07 -1.33 0.24
N GLY A 29 -8.63 -2.50 -0.08
CA GLY A 29 -7.97 -3.54 -0.86
C GLY A 29 -7.52 -4.70 0.04
N SER A 30 -7.41 -5.88 -0.57
CA SER A 30 -6.95 -7.11 0.08
C SER A 30 -6.12 -7.93 -0.90
N ALA A 31 -5.28 -8.80 -0.37
CA ALA A 31 -4.42 -9.68 -1.15
C ALA A 31 -4.12 -10.95 -0.36
N GLU A 32 -3.74 -12.00 -1.07
CA GLU A 32 -3.28 -13.23 -0.44
C GLU A 32 -1.78 -13.15 -0.10
N ALA A 33 -1.34 -14.02 0.81
CA ALA A 33 0.07 -14.10 1.17
C ALA A 33 0.92 -14.47 -0.06
N GLY A 34 1.93 -13.65 -0.35
CA GLY A 34 2.82 -13.84 -1.50
C GLY A 34 2.26 -13.30 -2.83
N GLU A 35 1.03 -12.78 -2.86
CA GLU A 35 0.46 -12.18 -4.06
C GLU A 35 1.16 -10.85 -4.42
N THR A 36 1.48 -10.66 -5.69
CA THR A 36 2.00 -9.38 -6.18
C THR A 36 0.86 -8.38 -6.37
N VAL A 37 0.99 -7.21 -5.72
CA VAL A 37 -0.06 -6.18 -5.67
C VAL A 37 0.43 -4.84 -6.21
N ARG A 38 -0.51 -4.06 -6.74
CA ARG A 38 -0.29 -2.65 -7.08
C ARG A 38 -0.62 -1.79 -5.87
N VAL A 39 0.21 -0.79 -5.60
CA VAL A 39 -0.04 0.18 -4.53
C VAL A 39 -0.37 1.51 -5.17
N ASP A 40 -1.57 2.01 -4.91
CA ASP A 40 -2.03 3.30 -5.42
C ASP A 40 -2.22 4.31 -4.26
N SER A 41 -1.71 5.53 -4.45
CA SER A 41 -2.02 6.67 -3.59
C SER A 41 -3.18 7.49 -4.18
N HIS A 42 -3.67 8.47 -3.41
CA HIS A 42 -4.50 9.54 -3.97
C HIS A 42 -3.65 10.46 -4.84
#